data_AF-A0A2E5G289-F1
#
_entry.id   AF-A0A2E5G289-F1
#
_cell.length_a   1.000
_cell.length_b   1.000
_cell.length_c   1.000
_cell.angle_alpha   90.00
_cell.angle_beta   90.00
_cell.angle_gamma   90.00
#
_symmetry.space_group_name_H-M   'P 1'
#
loop_
_entity.id
_entity.type
_entity.pdbx_description
1 polymer ?
#
loop_
_entity_poly.entity_id
_entity_poly.type
_entity_poly.pdbx_seq_one_letter_code
_entity_poly.pdbx_strand_id
1 'polypeptide(L)'
;MRASVSKDFKHWSDPIEILRCDEGDSDPFGQIQQMAVTRRDGFHWDRVSDRQTFLPLGAPNQWDSAWLVTQHSIVYDDDQMLFFYDATNKGRGAMPAWNKKSSRTSNFRIGVAQLPRDRFQALRPRKLHLDGIIETKPLDIVEDSDLKLNVDATHGQVEVKLVDYDGITIEGFSRTDCTAIKDNNGLDIPVRWGEYDRTSHWYGRSATSTCPRAYLPKTSITIRR
;
A
#
# COMPACT_ATOMS: atom_id res chain seq x y z
N MET A 1 -11.82 2.03 23.34
CA MET A 1 -10.91 2.78 24.25
C MET A 1 -11.78 3.73 25.08
N ARG A 2 -11.57 3.81 26.40
CA ARG A 2 -12.30 4.75 27.30
C ARG A 2 -11.40 5.95 27.61
N ALA A 3 -11.98 7.14 27.68
CA ALA A 3 -11.26 8.30 28.20
C ALA A 3 -12.16 9.14 29.10
N SER A 4 -11.53 9.79 30.07
CA SER A 4 -12.09 10.85 30.90
C SER A 4 -11.42 12.15 30.51
N VAL A 5 -12.16 13.25 30.55
CA VAL A 5 -11.62 14.58 30.25
C VAL A 5 -11.71 15.47 31.48
N SER A 6 -10.71 16.34 31.64
CA SER A 6 -10.66 17.34 32.70
C SER A 6 -10.33 18.69 32.09
N LYS A 7 -11.09 19.72 32.46
CA LYS A 7 -10.82 21.10 32.02
C LYS A 7 -9.82 21.81 32.94
N ASP A 8 -9.66 21.33 34.17
CA ASP A 8 -8.84 21.93 35.22
C ASP A 8 -7.69 21.02 35.69
N PHE A 9 -7.55 19.84 35.08
CA PHE A 9 -6.60 18.77 35.44
C PHE A 9 -6.72 18.27 36.89
N LYS A 10 -7.82 18.57 37.58
CA LYS A 10 -8.06 18.18 38.98
C LYS A 10 -9.32 17.33 39.12
N HIS A 11 -10.38 17.70 38.40
CA HIS A 11 -11.64 16.97 38.43
C HIS A 11 -11.87 16.34 37.05
N TRP A 12 -12.01 15.03 37.04
CA TRP A 12 -12.22 14.23 35.83
C TRP A 12 -13.70 13.89 35.71
N SER A 13 -14.21 13.92 34.48
CA SER A 13 -15.51 13.31 34.20
C SER A 13 -15.44 11.81 34.45
N ASP A 14 -16.59 11.18 34.68
CA ASP A 14 -16.66 9.73 34.58
C ASP A 14 -16.16 9.28 33.19
N PRO A 15 -15.49 8.11 33.09
CA PRO A 15 -15.00 7.61 31.82
C PRO A 15 -16.14 7.42 30.82
N ILE A 16 -16.06 8.10 29.68
CA ILE A 16 -17.04 7.98 28.60
C ILE A 16 -16.49 7.01 27.56
N GLU A 17 -17.35 6.16 27.02
CA GLU A 17 -16.99 5.26 25.92
C GLU A 17 -16.92 6.06 24.62
N ILE A 18 -15.70 6.29 24.12
CA ILE A 18 -15.46 7.09 22.89
C ILE A 18 -15.48 6.20 21.65
N LEU A 19 -15.08 4.94 21.80
CA LEU A 19 -15.11 3.95 20.74
C LEU A 19 -15.39 2.58 21.35
N ARG A 20 -16.60 2.07 21.09
CA ARG A 20 -16.95 0.67 21.27
C ARG A 20 -16.61 -0.02 19.95
N CYS A 21 -15.64 -0.94 19.98
CA CYS A 21 -15.59 -1.91 18.90
C CYS A 21 -16.90 -2.66 18.97
N ASP A 22 -17.65 -2.65 17.88
CA ASP A 22 -18.69 -3.61 17.59
C ASP A 22 -18.19 -5.01 18.00
N GLU A 23 -18.58 -5.46 19.21
CA GLU A 23 -18.40 -6.83 19.66
C GLU A 23 -19.50 -7.74 19.09
N GLY A 24 -20.37 -7.20 18.25
CA GLY A 24 -21.26 -7.92 17.37
C GLY A 24 -20.53 -8.41 16.12
N ASP A 25 -19.35 -9.04 16.28
CA ASP A 25 -18.91 -10.11 15.41
C ASP A 25 -19.92 -11.27 15.56
N SER A 26 -21.14 -11.05 15.06
CA SER A 26 -22.20 -12.07 15.00
C SER A 26 -21.82 -13.21 14.06
N ASP A 27 -20.72 -13.05 13.32
CA ASP A 27 -20.00 -14.12 12.67
C ASP A 27 -18.80 -14.56 13.54
N PRO A 28 -18.90 -15.65 14.32
CA PRO A 28 -17.76 -16.24 15.04
C PRO A 28 -16.66 -16.75 14.10
N PHE A 29 -16.86 -16.67 12.77
CA PHE A 29 -15.89 -16.94 11.70
C PHE A 29 -15.43 -15.67 10.96
N GLY A 30 -15.94 -14.51 11.34
CA GLY A 30 -15.67 -13.22 10.71
C GLY A 30 -14.30 -12.68 11.08
N GLN A 31 -13.24 -13.28 10.57
CA GLN A 31 -11.91 -12.72 10.71
C GLN A 31 -11.57 -11.79 9.55
N ILE A 32 -11.07 -10.61 9.89
CA ILE A 32 -10.78 -9.58 8.92
C ILE A 32 -9.32 -9.13 9.05
N GLN A 33 -8.48 -9.57 8.11
CA GLN A 33 -7.16 -8.96 7.87
C GLN A 33 -7.31 -7.93 6.74
N GLN A 34 -7.20 -6.65 7.07
CA GLN A 34 -7.34 -5.53 6.11
C GLN A 34 -6.06 -4.74 6.00
N MET A 35 -5.84 -4.16 4.82
CA MET A 35 -4.81 -3.14 4.64
C MET A 35 -5.33 -1.76 5.05
N ALA A 36 -4.45 -1.01 5.71
CA ALA A 36 -4.60 0.43 5.90
C ALA A 36 -3.33 1.12 5.43
N VAL A 37 -3.48 2.31 4.85
CA VAL A 37 -2.36 3.14 4.42
C VAL A 37 -2.34 4.44 5.21
N THR A 38 -1.13 4.92 5.54
CA THR A 38 -0.93 6.22 6.16
C THR A 38 -1.10 7.32 5.10
N ARG A 39 -1.67 8.46 5.48
CA ARG A 39 -1.78 9.66 4.62
C ARG A 39 -0.43 10.36 4.38
N ARG A 40 0.69 9.65 4.57
CA ARG A 40 2.09 10.09 4.60
C ARG A 40 2.53 10.82 5.87
N ASP A 41 1.61 11.04 6.82
CA ASP A 41 1.93 11.66 8.11
C ASP A 41 2.21 10.62 9.22
N GLY A 42 1.87 9.35 9.00
CA GLY A 42 1.99 8.28 10.00
C GLY A 42 0.93 8.34 11.12
N PHE A 43 0.10 9.38 11.15
CA PHE A 43 -0.91 9.61 12.19
C PHE A 43 -2.33 9.31 11.69
N HIS A 44 -2.61 9.61 10.43
CA HIS A 44 -3.91 9.40 9.84
C HIS A 44 -3.87 8.20 8.88
N TRP A 45 -4.83 7.30 9.07
CA TRP A 45 -4.90 6.03 8.37
C TRP A 45 -6.25 5.90 7.65
N ASP A 46 -6.21 5.52 6.38
CA ASP A 46 -7.38 5.17 5.60
C ASP A 46 -7.38 3.67 5.31
N ARG A 47 -8.56 3.03 5.46
CA ARG A 47 -8.77 1.68 4.94
C ARG A 47 -8.86 1.74 3.42
N VAL A 48 -8.14 0.86 2.73
CA VAL A 48 -8.07 0.83 1.26
C VAL A 48 -8.79 -0.37 0.67
N SER A 49 -8.84 -0.45 -0.66
CA SER A 49 -9.39 -1.57 -1.43
C SER A 49 -10.84 -1.92 -1.06
N ASP A 50 -11.67 -0.92 -0.77
CA ASP A 50 -13.07 -1.13 -0.33
C ASP A 50 -13.18 -2.17 0.80
N ARG A 51 -12.23 -2.13 1.75
CA ARG A 51 -12.18 -3.05 2.90
C ARG A 51 -12.04 -4.53 2.54
N GLN A 52 -11.59 -4.85 1.32
CA GLN A 52 -11.27 -6.19 0.91
C GLN A 52 -10.28 -6.84 1.88
N THR A 53 -10.52 -8.12 2.16
CA THR A 53 -9.62 -8.94 2.96
C THR A 53 -8.29 -9.12 2.22
N PHE A 54 -7.20 -8.75 2.88
CA PHE A 54 -5.84 -8.86 2.34
C PHE A 54 -5.35 -10.31 2.36
N LEU A 55 -5.49 -10.98 3.52
CA LEU A 55 -5.11 -12.36 3.71
C LEU A 55 -6.35 -13.15 4.15
N PRO A 56 -7.04 -13.85 3.23
CA PRO A 56 -8.25 -14.60 3.55
C PRO A 56 -7.92 -15.86 4.35
N LEU A 57 -8.92 -16.38 5.06
CA LEU A 57 -8.85 -17.69 5.70
C LEU A 57 -8.71 -18.79 4.65
N GLY A 58 -8.11 -19.91 5.05
CA GLY A 58 -8.10 -21.12 4.24
C GLY A 58 -9.50 -21.70 4.03
N ALA A 59 -9.63 -22.55 3.02
CA ALA A 59 -10.87 -23.27 2.74
C ALA A 59 -11.32 -24.12 3.96
N PRO A 60 -12.62 -24.47 4.07
CA PRO A 60 -13.10 -25.31 5.17
C PRO A 60 -12.26 -26.59 5.34
N ASN A 61 -11.94 -26.93 6.60
CA ASN A 61 -11.08 -28.05 7.00
C ASN A 61 -9.58 -27.90 6.69
N GLN A 62 -9.13 -26.77 6.12
CA GLN A 62 -7.71 -26.41 6.12
C GLN A 62 -7.26 -26.03 7.55
N TRP A 63 -5.95 -26.07 7.78
CA TRP A 63 -5.38 -25.83 9.10
C TRP A 63 -5.45 -24.35 9.54
N ASP A 64 -5.70 -23.44 8.61
CA ASP A 64 -5.79 -21.98 8.74
C ASP A 64 -7.21 -21.44 8.46
N SER A 65 -8.23 -22.30 8.60
CA SER A 65 -9.59 -22.01 8.13
C SER A 65 -10.49 -21.23 9.10
N ALA A 66 -10.01 -20.87 10.29
CA ALA A 66 -10.88 -20.29 11.33
C ALA A 66 -10.31 -19.06 12.03
N TRP A 67 -8.98 -19.00 12.17
CA TRP A 67 -8.31 -17.83 12.75
C TRP A 67 -6.87 -17.77 12.28
N LEU A 68 -6.42 -16.57 11.94
CA LEU A 68 -5.17 -16.21 11.28
C LEU A 68 -4.71 -14.83 11.74
N VAL A 69 -3.49 -14.70 12.25
CA VAL A 69 -2.90 -13.39 12.57
C VAL A 69 -1.56 -13.25 11.88
N THR A 70 -1.43 -12.15 11.12
CA THR A 70 -0.16 -11.79 10.48
C THR A 70 0.81 -11.26 11.51
N GLN A 71 2.08 -11.63 11.37
CA GLN A 71 3.18 -11.03 12.10
C GLN A 71 3.39 -9.58 11.63
N HIS A 72 3.93 -8.73 12.50
CA HIS A 72 4.10 -7.30 12.24
C HIS A 72 5.24 -6.98 11.27
N SER A 73 6.24 -7.85 11.20
CA SER A 73 7.41 -7.67 10.34
C SER A 73 7.19 -8.37 9.00
N ILE A 74 7.36 -7.62 7.92
CA ILE A 74 7.42 -8.16 6.57
C ILE A 74 8.87 -8.54 6.29
N VAL A 75 9.10 -9.78 5.85
CA VAL A 75 10.43 -10.23 5.42
C VAL A 75 10.53 -10.04 3.92
N TYR A 76 11.62 -9.45 3.45
CA TYR A 76 11.92 -9.31 2.02
C TYR A 76 12.89 -10.41 1.60
N ASP A 77 12.55 -11.08 0.50
CA ASP A 77 13.37 -12.09 -0.16
C ASP A 77 13.46 -11.70 -1.64
N ASP A 78 14.52 -10.96 -1.98
CA ASP A 78 14.69 -10.26 -3.26
C ASP A 78 13.45 -9.41 -3.67
N ASP A 79 12.75 -9.87 -4.70
CA ASP A 79 11.57 -9.24 -5.28
C ASP A 79 10.25 -9.78 -4.69
N GLN A 80 10.32 -10.53 -3.58
CA GLN A 80 9.18 -11.05 -2.83
C GLN A 80 9.10 -10.47 -1.43
N MET A 81 7.87 -10.35 -0.95
CA MET A 81 7.50 -10.00 0.41
C MET A 81 6.83 -11.22 1.05
N LEU A 82 7.40 -11.67 2.15
CA LEU A 82 6.94 -12.82 2.92
C LEU A 82 6.19 -12.34 4.16
N PHE A 83 4.92 -12.72 4.25
CA PHE A 83 4.04 -12.46 5.37
C PHE A 83 3.90 -13.74 6.19
N PHE A 84 4.67 -13.83 7.25
CA PHE A 84 4.50 -14.90 8.23
C PHE A 84 3.23 -14.68 9.02
N TYR A 85 2.46 -15.74 9.23
CA TYR A 85 1.22 -15.68 10.00
C TYR A 85 1.05 -16.92 10.87
N ASP A 86 0.41 -16.74 12.02
CA ASP A 86 -0.05 -17.83 12.86
C ASP A 86 -1.50 -18.12 12.53
N ALA A 87 -1.87 -19.39 12.31
CA ALA A 87 -3.26 -19.75 12.08
C ALA A 87 -3.67 -21.08 12.72
N THR A 88 -4.98 -21.25 12.81
CA THR A 88 -5.66 -22.42 13.37
C THR A 88 -7.01 -22.62 12.69
N ASN A 89 -7.47 -23.87 12.72
CA ASN A 89 -8.80 -24.26 12.25
C ASN A 89 -9.85 -24.25 13.37
N LYS A 90 -9.50 -23.73 14.55
CA LYS A 90 -10.41 -23.53 15.67
C LYS A 90 -10.79 -22.06 15.79
N GLY A 91 -12.08 -21.77 15.71
CA GLY A 91 -12.59 -20.41 15.91
C GLY A 91 -12.23 -19.87 17.30
N ARG A 92 -12.15 -18.54 17.41
CA ARG A 92 -11.70 -17.85 18.63
C ARG A 92 -12.52 -18.21 19.87
N GLY A 93 -13.83 -18.45 19.72
CA GLY A 93 -14.71 -18.89 20.81
C GLY A 93 -14.56 -20.35 21.25
N ALA A 94 -13.94 -21.19 20.42
CA ALA A 94 -13.66 -22.60 20.72
C ALA A 94 -12.25 -22.81 21.32
N MET A 95 -11.50 -21.72 21.53
CA MET A 95 -10.17 -21.76 22.12
C MET A 95 -10.28 -21.99 23.63
N PRO A 96 -9.68 -23.06 24.18
CA PRO A 96 -9.68 -23.29 25.62
C PRO A 96 -8.95 -22.16 26.35
N ALA A 97 -9.43 -21.79 27.54
CA ALA A 97 -8.73 -20.85 28.40
C ALA A 97 -7.26 -21.25 28.57
N TRP A 98 -6.36 -20.27 28.50
CA TRP A 98 -4.92 -20.50 28.55
C TRP A 98 -4.53 -21.19 29.86
N ASN A 99 -4.01 -22.42 29.77
CA ASN A 99 -3.41 -23.18 30.87
C ASN A 99 -2.30 -24.08 30.32
N LYS A 100 -1.43 -24.60 31.21
CA LYS A 100 -0.26 -25.44 30.82
C LYS A 100 -0.63 -26.70 30.01
N LYS A 101 -1.87 -27.19 30.10
CA LYS A 101 -2.36 -28.35 29.34
C LYS A 101 -2.96 -27.93 28.00
N SER A 102 -3.66 -26.80 27.94
CA SER A 102 -4.33 -26.30 26.74
C SER A 102 -3.35 -25.76 25.69
N SER A 103 -2.19 -25.22 26.10
CA SER A 103 -1.13 -24.77 25.20
C SER A 103 -0.53 -25.91 24.36
N ARG A 104 -0.43 -27.13 24.91
CA ARG A 104 0.05 -28.33 24.20
C ARG A 104 -0.97 -28.92 23.21
N THR A 105 -2.23 -28.50 23.30
CA THR A 105 -3.33 -28.89 22.40
C THR A 105 -3.77 -27.76 21.48
N SER A 106 -3.07 -26.63 21.52
CA SER A 106 -3.31 -25.53 20.59
C SER A 106 -2.74 -25.95 19.23
N ASN A 107 -3.60 -25.98 18.21
CA ASN A 107 -3.23 -26.41 16.85
C ASN A 107 -2.68 -25.23 16.02
N PHE A 108 -2.00 -24.28 16.67
CA PHE A 108 -1.38 -23.18 15.97
C PHE A 108 -0.24 -23.68 15.11
N ARG A 109 -0.22 -23.22 13.87
CA ARG A 109 0.86 -23.45 12.92
C ARG A 109 1.24 -22.12 12.29
N ILE A 110 2.47 -22.05 11.82
CA ILE A 110 3.01 -20.89 11.11
C ILE A 110 2.91 -21.16 9.62
N GLY A 111 2.32 -20.22 8.88
CA GLY A 111 2.32 -20.19 7.43
C GLY A 111 3.11 -18.99 6.91
N VAL A 112 3.33 -19.00 5.59
CA VAL A 112 3.91 -17.87 4.85
C VAL A 112 3.05 -17.58 3.63
N ALA A 113 2.59 -16.34 3.51
CA ALA A 113 2.00 -15.82 2.29
C ALA A 113 3.04 -14.98 1.55
N GLN A 114 3.01 -14.99 0.22
CA GLN A 114 4.00 -14.31 -0.62
C GLN A 114 3.31 -13.30 -1.53
N LEU A 115 3.94 -12.14 -1.71
CA LEU A 115 3.50 -11.10 -2.63
C LEU A 115 4.74 -10.52 -3.33
N PRO A 116 4.70 -10.25 -4.64
CA PRO A 116 5.77 -9.49 -5.28
C PRO A 116 5.96 -8.11 -4.64
N ARG A 117 7.20 -7.63 -4.61
CA ARG A 117 7.58 -6.41 -3.91
C ARG A 117 6.69 -5.22 -4.27
N ASP A 118 6.16 -4.57 -3.24
CA ASP A 118 5.32 -3.38 -3.29
C ASP A 118 4.04 -3.49 -4.16
N ARG A 119 3.57 -4.71 -4.45
CA ARG A 119 2.34 -4.95 -5.25
C ARG A 119 1.08 -5.18 -4.41
N PHE A 120 0.91 -4.40 -3.33
CA PHE A 120 -0.27 -4.48 -2.45
C PHE A 120 -1.57 -4.09 -3.14
N GLN A 121 -1.50 -3.08 -4.01
CA GLN A 121 -2.64 -2.56 -4.75
C GLN A 121 -2.17 -2.08 -6.12
N ALA A 122 -3.01 -2.24 -7.13
CA ALA A 122 -2.76 -1.74 -8.47
C ALA A 122 -3.92 -0.88 -8.96
N LEU A 123 -3.60 0.14 -9.76
CA LEU A 123 -4.59 0.91 -10.49
C LEU A 123 -4.71 0.34 -11.90
N ARG A 124 -5.93 0.02 -12.31
CA ARG A 124 -6.24 -0.51 -13.65
C ARG A 124 -7.27 0.38 -14.33
N PRO A 125 -7.09 0.73 -15.62
CA PRO A 125 -8.13 1.40 -16.39
C PRO A 125 -9.44 0.59 -16.35
N ARG A 126 -10.56 1.25 -16.05
CA ARG A 126 -11.88 0.59 -16.02
C ARG A 126 -12.28 0.07 -17.40
N LYS A 127 -11.94 0.81 -18.45
CA LYS A 127 -12.18 0.45 -19.85
C LYS A 127 -10.83 0.24 -20.51
N LEU A 128 -10.53 -0.99 -20.92
CA LEU A 128 -9.20 -1.34 -21.44
C LEU A 128 -8.87 -0.62 -22.75
N HIS A 129 -9.87 -0.41 -23.60
CA HIS A 129 -9.74 0.29 -24.89
C HIS A 129 -9.60 1.82 -24.77
N LEU A 130 -9.55 2.39 -23.56
CA LEU A 130 -9.37 3.83 -23.33
C LEU A 130 -8.18 4.07 -22.42
N ASP A 131 -7.57 5.23 -22.59
CA ASP A 131 -6.53 5.74 -21.70
C ASP A 131 -7.07 5.88 -20.27
N GLY A 132 -6.40 5.25 -19.32
CA GLY A 132 -6.48 5.62 -17.91
C GLY A 132 -5.43 6.68 -17.61
N ILE A 133 -5.82 7.78 -16.98
CA ILE A 133 -4.89 8.84 -16.58
C ILE A 133 -4.89 8.95 -15.06
N ILE A 134 -3.71 8.96 -14.46
CA ILE A 134 -3.50 9.15 -13.03
C ILE A 134 -2.62 10.39 -12.86
N GLU A 135 -3.08 11.36 -12.08
CA GLU A 135 -2.25 12.48 -11.63
C GLU A 135 -1.84 12.22 -10.17
N THR A 136 -0.53 12.22 -9.92
CA THR A 136 0.02 12.05 -8.58
C THR A 136 -0.04 13.37 -7.82
N LYS A 137 -0.05 13.28 -6.49
CA LYS A 137 0.45 14.40 -5.67
C LYS A 137 1.92 14.67 -6.02
N PRO A 138 2.44 15.89 -5.74
CA PRO A 138 3.86 16.18 -5.83
C PRO A 138 4.70 15.06 -5.19
N LEU A 139 5.78 14.69 -5.89
CA LEU A 139 6.72 13.67 -5.45
C LEU A 139 7.99 14.38 -4.97
N ASP A 140 8.60 13.88 -3.91
CA ASP A 140 9.94 14.34 -3.55
C ASP A 140 10.93 13.52 -4.38
N ILE A 141 11.68 14.17 -5.27
CA ILE A 141 12.82 13.53 -5.92
C ILE A 141 14.07 13.79 -5.08
N VAL A 142 14.98 12.83 -5.12
CA VAL A 142 16.33 12.99 -4.59
C VAL A 142 17.25 13.24 -5.78
N GLU A 143 18.25 14.11 -5.63
CA GLU A 143 19.28 14.26 -6.66
C GLU A 143 19.83 12.88 -7.07
N ASP A 144 20.13 12.73 -8.37
CA ASP A 144 20.60 11.48 -8.96
C ASP A 144 19.67 10.24 -8.81
N SER A 145 18.36 10.45 -8.65
CA SER A 145 17.38 9.36 -8.64
C SER A 145 16.58 9.20 -9.94
N ASP A 146 16.12 7.96 -10.16
CA ASP A 146 15.24 7.57 -11.24
C ASP A 146 13.80 7.41 -10.74
N LEU A 147 12.83 7.93 -11.50
CA LEU A 147 11.44 7.50 -11.38
C LEU A 147 11.35 6.07 -11.90
N LYS A 148 10.92 5.17 -11.02
CA LYS A 148 10.71 3.75 -11.33
C LYS A 148 9.26 3.37 -11.12
N LEU A 149 8.78 2.43 -11.93
CA LEU A 149 7.41 1.90 -11.86
C LEU A 149 7.40 0.39 -11.65
N ASN A 150 6.58 -0.06 -10.71
CA ASN A 150 6.12 -1.43 -10.65
C ASN A 150 4.86 -1.53 -11.51
N VAL A 151 4.96 -2.21 -12.66
CA VAL A 151 3.90 -2.20 -13.66
C VAL A 151 3.68 -3.59 -14.26
N ASP A 152 2.42 -3.89 -14.56
CA ASP A 152 2.02 -4.94 -15.48
C ASP A 152 1.35 -4.26 -16.69
N ALA A 153 2.13 -4.09 -17.76
CA ALA A 153 1.72 -3.58 -19.05
C ALA A 153 1.66 -4.71 -20.09
N THR A 154 1.44 -5.96 -19.67
CA THR A 154 1.25 -7.09 -20.60
C THR A 154 0.08 -6.78 -21.53
N HIS A 155 0.32 -6.82 -22.84
CA HIS A 155 -0.62 -6.40 -23.90
C HIS A 155 -1.04 -4.92 -23.85
N GLY A 156 -0.26 -4.07 -23.20
CA GLY A 156 -0.54 -2.64 -23.07
C GLY A 156 0.72 -1.80 -23.11
N GLN A 157 0.57 -0.53 -22.73
CA GLN A 157 1.68 0.38 -22.55
C GLN A 157 1.44 1.41 -21.45
N VAL A 158 2.52 1.86 -20.81
CA VAL A 158 2.50 2.99 -19.87
C VAL A 158 3.43 4.07 -20.37
N GLU A 159 2.94 5.31 -20.32
CA GLU A 159 3.66 6.52 -20.67
C GLU A 159 3.53 7.52 -19.52
N VAL A 160 4.58 8.28 -19.27
CA VAL A 160 4.63 9.24 -18.17
C VAL A 160 4.98 10.61 -18.71
N LYS A 161 4.27 11.63 -18.25
CA LYS A 161 4.67 13.03 -18.43
C LYS A 161 4.88 13.69 -17.08
N LEU A 162 5.86 14.58 -17.01
CA LEU A 162 6.06 15.44 -15.85
C LEU A 162 5.38 16.79 -16.11
N VAL A 163 4.64 17.27 -15.12
CA VAL A 163 3.96 18.57 -15.19
C VAL A 163 4.34 19.42 -13.99
N ASP A 164 4.30 20.74 -14.14
CA ASP A 164 4.53 21.70 -13.06
C ASP A 164 3.34 21.77 -12.06
N TYR A 165 3.42 22.66 -11.06
CA TYR A 165 2.35 22.81 -10.07
C TYR A 165 1.04 23.31 -10.69
N ASP A 166 1.14 24.02 -11.81
CA ASP A 166 0.04 24.57 -12.59
C ASP A 166 -0.47 23.57 -13.65
N GLY A 167 0.15 22.38 -13.74
CA GLY A 167 -0.20 21.32 -14.68
C GLY A 167 0.41 21.50 -16.08
N ILE A 168 1.33 22.45 -16.25
CA ILE A 168 2.03 22.68 -17.51
C ILE A 168 3.11 21.62 -17.69
N THR A 169 3.19 21.03 -18.89
CA THR A 169 4.18 19.99 -19.17
C THR A 169 5.59 20.56 -19.16
N ILE A 170 6.50 19.90 -18.45
CA ILE A 170 7.91 20.28 -18.41
C ILE A 170 8.56 19.91 -19.75
N GLU A 171 9.30 20.85 -20.33
CA GLU A 171 10.01 20.66 -21.60
C GLU A 171 10.99 19.47 -21.54
N GLY A 172 10.90 18.56 -22.52
CA GLY A 172 11.69 17.34 -22.59
C GLY A 172 11.15 16.16 -21.76
N PHE A 173 10.07 16.37 -21.00
CA PHE A 173 9.40 15.34 -20.19
C PHE A 173 7.93 15.19 -20.57
N SER A 174 7.62 15.44 -21.85
CA SER A 174 6.27 15.26 -22.38
C SER A 174 5.96 13.78 -22.63
N ARG A 175 4.69 13.49 -22.92
CA ARG A 175 4.25 12.14 -23.29
C ARG A 175 4.94 11.64 -24.55
N THR A 176 5.19 12.51 -25.52
CA THR A 176 5.85 12.16 -26.78
C THR A 176 7.34 11.92 -26.62
N ASP A 177 7.95 12.52 -25.60
CA ASP A 177 9.36 12.29 -25.26
C ASP A 177 9.54 10.99 -24.48
N CYS A 178 8.49 10.50 -23.81
CA CYS A 178 8.54 9.29 -22.99
C CYS A 178 8.78 8.03 -23.83
N THR A 179 9.79 7.25 -23.47
CA THR A 179 9.97 5.89 -23.96
C THR A 179 8.92 5.01 -23.28
N ALA A 180 7.85 4.67 -24.02
CA ALA A 180 6.74 3.90 -23.50
C ALA A 180 7.19 2.51 -23.00
N ILE A 181 6.74 2.13 -21.81
CA ILE A 181 6.92 0.77 -21.27
C ILE A 181 5.83 -0.10 -21.89
N LYS A 182 6.18 -0.94 -22.89
CA LYS A 182 5.23 -1.76 -23.65
C LYS A 182 5.44 -3.24 -23.36
N ASP A 183 4.34 -3.99 -23.30
CA ASP A 183 4.31 -5.46 -23.18
C ASP A 183 5.31 -6.01 -22.14
N ASN A 184 5.29 -5.41 -20.95
CA ASN A 184 6.26 -5.69 -19.89
C ASN A 184 5.55 -5.84 -18.54
N ASN A 185 5.96 -6.83 -17.76
CA ASN A 185 5.58 -6.99 -16.37
C ASN A 185 6.84 -7.07 -15.51
N GLY A 186 7.10 -6.03 -14.72
CA GLY A 186 8.33 -5.96 -13.95
C GLY A 186 8.24 -5.04 -12.74
N LEU A 187 9.27 -5.11 -11.92
CA LEU A 187 9.50 -4.24 -10.77
C LEU A 187 10.59 -3.25 -11.12
N ASP A 188 10.56 -2.08 -10.49
CA ASP A 188 11.59 -1.05 -10.61
C ASP A 188 11.90 -0.60 -12.04
N ILE A 189 10.93 -0.69 -12.96
CA ILE A 189 11.16 -0.35 -14.37
C ILE A 189 11.43 1.15 -14.47
N PRO A 190 12.62 1.58 -14.91
CA PRO A 190 12.95 2.98 -14.98
C PRO A 190 12.15 3.66 -16.09
N VAL A 191 11.64 4.85 -15.79
CA VAL A 191 11.01 5.71 -16.79
C VAL A 191 12.09 6.54 -17.48
N ARG A 192 11.98 6.65 -18.81
CA ARG A 192 12.97 7.30 -19.68
C ARG A 192 12.28 8.26 -20.64
N TRP A 193 12.94 9.37 -20.97
CA TRP A 193 12.44 10.37 -21.90
C TRP A 193 13.52 10.74 -22.92
N GLY A 194 13.40 10.28 -24.17
CA GLY A 194 14.36 10.57 -25.23
C GLY A 194 15.81 10.29 -24.83
N GLU A 195 16.70 11.27 -25.02
CA GLU A 195 18.12 11.22 -24.61
C GLU A 195 18.33 11.40 -23.10
N TYR A 196 17.27 11.62 -22.32
CA TYR A 196 17.36 11.80 -20.87
C TYR A 196 17.18 10.47 -20.15
N ASP A 197 18.32 9.95 -19.69
CA ASP A 197 18.40 8.70 -18.94
C ASP A 197 17.98 8.82 -17.47
N ARG A 198 17.69 10.02 -16.93
CA ARG A 198 17.33 10.19 -15.51
C ARG A 198 16.27 11.24 -15.27
N THR A 199 15.37 10.98 -14.32
CA THR A 199 14.34 11.94 -13.90
C THR A 199 14.95 13.15 -13.19
N SER A 200 16.07 12.97 -12.49
CA SER A 200 16.80 14.06 -11.83
C SER A 200 17.36 15.12 -12.77
N HIS A 201 17.48 14.87 -14.09
CA HIS A 201 17.93 15.87 -15.07
C HIS A 201 17.04 17.12 -15.11
N TRP A 202 15.82 17.04 -14.58
CA TRP A 202 14.94 18.19 -14.35
C TRP A 202 15.47 19.19 -13.30
N TYR A 203 16.23 18.75 -12.27
CA TYR A 203 16.68 19.60 -11.15
C TYR A 203 17.41 20.86 -11.63
N GLY A 204 18.25 20.72 -12.66
CA GLY A 204 19.07 21.81 -13.19
C GLY A 204 18.33 22.83 -14.05
N ARG A 205 17.09 22.55 -14.47
CA ARG A 205 16.33 23.43 -15.41
C ARG A 205 15.31 24.33 -14.73
N SER A 206 14.98 24.07 -13.47
CA SER A 206 14.01 24.85 -12.68
C SER A 206 14.64 25.77 -11.63
N ALA A 207 15.98 25.75 -11.51
CA ALA A 207 16.69 26.44 -10.46
C ALA A 207 16.94 27.93 -10.79
N THR A 208 15.88 28.74 -10.81
CA THR A 208 15.97 30.15 -10.36
C THR A 208 15.72 30.29 -8.86
N SER A 209 15.49 29.18 -8.15
CA SER A 209 15.27 29.15 -6.70
C SER A 209 16.38 28.35 -6.00
N THR A 210 17.09 29.04 -5.10
CA THR A 210 18.16 28.57 -4.21
C THR A 210 17.66 27.63 -3.10
N CYS A 211 16.96 26.55 -3.47
CA CYS A 211 16.49 25.55 -2.51
C CYS A 211 17.16 24.19 -2.79
N PRO A 212 17.97 23.62 -1.87
CA PRO A 212 18.63 22.31 -2.03
C PRO A 212 17.65 21.12 -1.96
N ARG A 213 16.35 21.38 -2.10
CA ARG A 213 15.26 20.40 -2.10
C ARG A 213 14.26 20.86 -3.15
N ALA A 214 14.55 20.58 -4.42
CA ALA A 214 13.57 20.84 -5.47
C ALA A 214 12.42 19.84 -5.31
N TYR A 215 11.19 20.32 -5.18
CA TYR A 215 10.01 19.47 -5.15
C TYR A 215 9.65 19.15 -6.59
N LEU A 216 9.46 17.87 -6.94
CA LEU A 216 8.88 17.57 -8.23
C LEU A 216 7.45 18.12 -8.20
N PRO A 217 7.06 18.90 -9.20
CA PRO A 217 5.65 19.11 -9.43
C PRO A 217 4.98 17.82 -9.92
N LYS A 218 3.65 17.85 -10.07
CA LYS A 218 2.82 16.63 -10.18
C LYS A 218 3.25 15.73 -11.34
N THR A 219 3.09 14.41 -11.20
CA THR A 219 3.34 13.46 -12.30
C THR A 219 2.01 12.99 -12.88
N SER A 220 1.88 12.99 -14.21
CA SER A 220 0.71 12.44 -14.89
C SER A 220 1.11 11.17 -15.63
N ILE A 221 0.60 10.03 -15.15
CA ILE A 221 0.85 8.69 -15.67
C ILE A 221 -0.34 8.32 -16.55
N THR A 222 -0.08 8.01 -17.81
CA THR A 222 -1.09 7.50 -18.74
C THR A 222 -0.88 6.01 -18.95
N ILE A 223 -1.93 5.23 -18.73
CA ILE A 223 -1.95 3.77 -18.86
C ILE A 223 -2.90 3.42 -20.02
N ARG A 224 -2.39 2.69 -21.02
CA ARG A 224 -3.18 2.11 -22.12
C ARG A 224 -3.08 0.59 -22.06
N ARG A 225 -4.18 -0.11 -22.34
CA ARG A 225 -4.20 -1.57 -22.44
C ARG A 225 -4.99 -2.01 -23.68
#